data_AF-A0A378BLI9-F1
#
_entry.id   AF-A0A378BLI9-F1
#
_cell.length_a   1.000
_cell.length_b   1.000
_cell.length_c   1.000
_cell.angle_alpha   90.00
_cell.angle_beta   90.00
_cell.angle_gamma   90.00
#
_symmetry.space_group_name_H-M   'P 1'
#
loop_
_entity.id
_entity.type
_entity.pdbx_description
1 polymer ?
#
loop_
_entity_poly.entity_id
_entity_poly.type
_entity_poly.pdbx_seq_one_letter_code
_entity_poly.pdbx_strand_id
1 'polypeptide(L)' 'MPLSSARRKLASDISERGMVLTGGGALLRNLDRLLMEETGIPVVVAEDPLTCVARGGGKALEMIDMHGGDLFSEE' A
#
# COMPACT_ATOMS: atom_id res chain seq x y z
N MET A 1 7.20 14.46 19.97
CA MET A 1 8.08 13.65 19.10
C MET A 1 8.49 14.53 17.91
N PRO A 2 9.78 14.75 17.61
CA PRO A 2 10.20 15.67 16.55
C PRO A 2 9.91 15.11 15.15
N LEU A 3 9.55 15.98 14.20
CA LEU A 3 9.17 15.60 12.82
C LEU A 3 10.25 14.78 12.09
N SER A 4 11.52 15.00 12.43
CA SER A 4 12.68 14.28 11.86
C SER A 4 12.73 12.80 12.23
N SER A 5 12.19 12.40 13.40
CA SER A 5 12.12 10.98 13.77
C SER A 5 10.97 10.26 13.07
N ALA A 6 9.87 10.95 12.77
CA ALA A 6 8.74 10.37 12.02
C ALA A 6 9.16 9.96 10.59
N ARG A 7 9.90 10.84 9.89
CA ARG A 7 10.44 10.52 8.55
C ARG A 7 11.40 9.33 8.56
N ARG A 8 12.26 9.22 9.58
CA ARG A 8 13.18 8.09 9.73
C ARG A 8 12.44 6.77 9.99
N LYS A 9 11.41 6.80 10.85
CA LYS A 9 10.61 5.61 11.13
C LYS A 9 9.92 5.11 9.86
N LEU A 10 9.30 6.00 9.10
CA LEU A 10 8.65 5.64 7.84
C LEU A 10 9.64 5.04 6.83
N ALA A 11 10.83 5.62 6.69
CA ALA A 11 11.87 5.08 5.82
C ALA A 11 12.33 3.68 6.26
N SER A 12 12.51 3.46 7.57
CA SER A 12 12.84 2.14 8.13
C SER A 12 11.73 1.11 7.85
N ASP A 13 10.48 1.49 8.10
CA ASP A 13 9.32 0.61 7.91
C ASP A 13 9.17 0.21 6.43
N ILE A 14 9.43 1.13 5.49
CA ILE A 14 9.40 0.85 4.04
C ILE A 14 10.54 -0.09 3.65
N SER A 15 11.76 0.16 4.12
CA SER A 15 12.92 -0.70 3.81
C SER A 15 12.73 -2.12 4.35
N GLU A 16 12.07 -2.30 5.49
CA GLU A 16 11.79 -3.62 6.07
C GLU A 16 10.63 -4.34 5.36
N ARG A 17 9.53 -3.63 5.05
CA ARG A 17 8.30 -4.24 4.52
C ARG A 17 8.26 -4.35 3.00
N GLY A 18 9.06 -3.56 2.30
CA GLY A 18 9.07 -3.52 0.84
C GLY A 18 7.88 -2.76 0.23
N MET A 19 7.69 -2.96 -1.07
CA MET A 19 6.62 -2.39 -1.88
C MET A 19 5.78 -3.48 -2.54
N VAL A 20 4.48 -3.24 -2.65
CA VAL A 20 3.55 -4.09 -3.40
C VAL A 20 3.02 -3.29 -4.60
N LEU A 21 3.26 -3.77 -5.81
CA LEU A 21 2.72 -3.18 -7.03
C LEU A 21 1.29 -3.63 -7.29
N THR A 22 0.48 -2.67 -7.71
CA THR A 22 -0.94 -2.85 -8.00
C THR A 22 -1.37 -1.97 -9.17
N GLY A 23 -2.60 -2.14 -9.65
CA GLY A 23 -3.16 -1.48 -10.82
C GLY A 23 -2.61 -1.99 -12.15
N GLY A 24 -3.01 -1.35 -13.25
CA GLY A 24 -2.57 -1.73 -14.59
C GLY A 24 -1.06 -1.56 -14.84
N GLY A 25 -0.43 -0.59 -14.17
CA GLY A 25 1.01 -0.35 -14.26
C GLY A 25 1.85 -1.53 -13.78
N ALA A 26 1.33 -2.33 -12.84
CA ALA A 26 2.02 -3.53 -12.34
C ALA A 26 2.24 -4.61 -13.41
N LEU A 27 1.48 -4.57 -14.51
CA LEU A 27 1.61 -5.49 -15.65
C LEU A 27 2.62 -5.03 -16.70
N LEU A 28 3.21 -3.83 -16.52
CA LEU A 28 4.28 -3.37 -17.39
C LEU A 28 5.50 -4.26 -17.17
N ARG A 29 6.05 -4.74 -18.29
CA ARG A 29 7.18 -5.68 -18.28
C ARG A 29 8.36 -5.12 -17.48
N ASN A 30 8.78 -5.88 -16.47
CA ASN A 30 9.93 -5.61 -15.60
C ASN A 30 9.85 -4.31 -14.77
N LEU A 31 8.66 -3.73 -14.56
CA LEU A 31 8.54 -2.52 -13.74
C LEU A 31 8.94 -2.78 -12.27
N ASP A 32 8.52 -3.91 -11.73
CA ASP A 32 8.92 -4.42 -10.41
C ASP A 32 10.44 -4.49 -10.26
N ARG A 33 11.11 -5.05 -11.26
CA ARG A 33 12.57 -5.16 -11.29
C ARG A 33 13.24 -3.79 -11.37
N LEU A 34 12.77 -2.89 -12.23
CA LEU A 34 13.32 -1.53 -12.34
C LEU A 34 13.22 -0.79 -11.01
N LEU A 35 12.06 -0.84 -10.34
CA LEU A 35 11.88 -0.20 -9.04
C LEU A 35 12.78 -0.79 -7.97
N MET A 36 12.98 -2.11 -7.99
CA MET A 36 13.90 -2.79 -7.08
C MET A 36 15.37 -2.37 -7.31
N GLU A 37 15.80 -2.27 -8.57
CA GLU A 37 17.15 -1.85 -8.94
C GLU A 37 17.43 -0.39 -8.55
N GLU A 38 16.48 0.53 -8.76
CA GLU A 38 16.64 1.95 -8.46
C GLU A 38 16.53 2.28 -6.96
N THR A 39 15.69 1.55 -6.23
CA THR A 39 15.42 1.87 -4.82
C THR A 39 16.16 0.97 -3.83
N GLY A 40 16.61 -0.21 -4.25
CA GLY A 40 17.16 -1.26 -3.38
C GLY A 40 16.11 -1.87 -2.43
N ILE A 41 14.83 -1.53 -2.58
CA ILE A 41 13.74 -2.00 -1.73
C ILE A 41 13.07 -3.21 -2.41
N PRO A 42 12.75 -4.30 -1.68
CA PRO A 42 12.03 -5.43 -2.24
C PRO A 42 10.68 -5.01 -2.84
N VAL A 43 10.40 -5.45 -4.06
CA VAL A 43 9.14 -5.15 -4.77
C VAL A 43 8.47 -6.46 -5.16
N VAL A 44 7.19 -6.60 -4.84
CA VAL A 44 6.36 -7.74 -5.25
C VAL A 44 5.13 -7.25 -6.01
N VAL A 45 4.67 -8.02 -7.00
CA VAL A 45 3.41 -7.73 -7.70
C VAL A 45 2.27 -8.43 -6.95
N ALA A 46 1.17 -7.72 -6.72
CA ALA A 46 -0.03 -8.33 -6.14
C ALA A 46 -0.59 -9.45 -7.03
N GLU A 47 -1.25 -10.44 -6.44
CA GLU A 47 -1.84 -11.58 -7.16
C GLU A 47 -2.87 -11.14 -8.23
N ASP A 48 -3.77 -10.23 -7.86
CA ASP A 48 -4.78 -9.65 -8.76
C ASP A 48 -4.64 -8.12 -8.82
N PRO A 49 -3.59 -7.57 -9.47
CA PRO A 49 -3.26 -6.15 -9.34
C PRO A 49 -4.35 -5.25 -9.94
N LEU A 50 -5.08 -5.71 -10.94
CA LEU A 50 -6.14 -4.94 -11.60
C LEU A 50 -7.37 -4.69 -10.71
N THR A 51 -7.65 -5.58 -9.76
CA THR A 51 -8.87 -5.52 -8.94
C THR A 51 -8.60 -5.09 -7.50
N CYS A 52 -7.35 -4.95 -7.08
CA CYS A 52 -6.95 -4.56 -5.73
C CYS A 52 -7.71 -3.34 -5.19
N VAL A 53 -7.87 -2.28 -5.99
CA VAL A 53 -8.58 -1.05 -5.56
C VAL A 53 -10.05 -1.35 -5.27
N ALA A 54 -10.73 -2.02 -6.20
CA ALA A 54 -12.14 -2.38 -6.04
C ALA A 54 -12.35 -3.33 -4.84
N ARG A 55 -11.49 -4.35 -4.69
CA ARG A 55 -11.53 -5.30 -3.57
C ARG A 55 -11.26 -4.62 -2.23
N GLY A 56 -10.27 -3.72 -2.18
CA GLY A 56 -9.96 -2.94 -0.98
C GLY A 56 -11.10 -2.01 -0.59
N GLY A 57 -11.70 -1.33 -1.57
CA GLY A 57 -12.89 -0.51 -1.36
C GLY A 57 -14.09 -1.31 -0.85
N GLY A 58 -14.36 -2.48 -1.44
CA GLY A 58 -15.41 -3.39 -0.97
C GLY A 58 -15.22 -3.81 0.49
N LYS A 59 -14.00 -4.22 0.86
CA LYS A 59 -13.66 -4.56 2.25
C LYS A 59 -13.84 -3.36 3.20
N ALA A 60 -13.45 -2.17 2.77
CA ALA A 60 -13.64 -0.96 3.59
C ALA A 60 -15.12 -0.69 3.84
N LEU A 61 -15.97 -0.84 2.82
CA LEU A 61 -17.43 -0.72 2.96
C LEU A 61 -18.01 -1.77 3.91
N GLU A 62 -17.59 -3.03 3.81
CA GLU A 62 -17.99 -4.09 4.74
C GLU A 62 -17.60 -3.77 6.19
N MET A 63 -16.41 -3.17 6.40
CA MET A 63 -15.97 -2.74 7.73
C MET A 63 -16.83 -1.60 8.28
N ILE A 64 -17.22 -0.64 7.44
CA ILE A 64 -18.09 0.48 7.83
C ILE A 64 -19.47 -0.02 8.24
N ASP A 65 -20.02 -0.97 7.48
CA ASP A 65 -21.31 -1.61 7.76
C ASP A 65 -21.26 -2.37 9.10
N MET A 66 -20.19 -3.13 9.35
CA MET A 66 -20.00 -3.90 10.57
C MET A 66 -19.80 -3.04 11.84
N HIS A 67 -19.10 -1.91 11.72
CA HIS A 67 -18.78 -1.03 12.86
C HIS A 67 -19.73 0.17 13.00
N GLY A 68 -20.83 0.18 12.23
CA GLY A 68 -21.97 1.06 12.44
C GLY A 68 -21.66 2.54 12.29
N GLY A 69 -21.23 2.99 11.10
CA GLY A 69 -21.21 4.42 10.72
C GLY A 69 -20.23 5.32 11.48
N ASP A 70 -19.76 4.93 12.66
CA ASP A 70 -18.87 5.71 13.54
C ASP A 70 -17.46 5.87 12.98
N LEU A 71 -17.14 5.19 11.87
CA LEU A 71 -15.87 5.35 11.18
C LEU A 71 -15.70 6.73 10.52
N PHE A 72 -16.79 7.46 10.28
CA PHE A 72 -16.79 8.84 9.75
C PHE A 72 -17.33 9.88 10.73
N SER A 73 -17.63 9.47 11.97
CA SER A 73 -17.94 10.40 13.04
C SER A 73 -16.62 11.05 13.48
N GLU A 74 -16.40 12.31 13.09
CA GLU A 74 -15.33 13.09 13.71
C GLU A 74 -15.65 13.31 15.20
N GLU A 75 -14.88 12.68 16.09
CA GLU A 75 -14.60 13.26 17.42
C GLU A 75 -13.39 14.20 17.33
#